data_AF-M0CP41-F1
#
_entry.id   AF-M0CP41-F1
#
_cell.length_a   1.000
_cell.length_b   1.000
_cell.length_c   1.000
_cell.angle_alpha   90.00
_cell.angle_beta   90.00
_cell.angle_gamma   90.00
#
_symmetry.space_group_name_H-M   'P 1'
#
loop_
_entity.id
_entity.type
_entity.pdbx_description
1 polymer ?
#
loop_
_entity_poly.entity_id
_entity_poly.type
_entity_poly.pdbx_seq_one_letter_code
_entity_poly.pdbx_strand_id
1 'polypeptide(L)'
;MLQSSPATVAEVVEAVRAFAPWQQIFLVVAVVVSVAVLRRLVPGERWGDRLRARFVLGVPWGTLLTVFGVLLVYWVLQGGWARPNSPLVIPFRSWSYFYPLGVLAAGFSHNGVGHITGNLLGTVMFAPVVEYYLGHYPTDRGSESFASLRTNPFVRLLAVPVGSVAVGVFTGLFSMGPVIGFSGVVYAYVGFAMVTRPMLAVLALVAERVVDLLYRGLRNPYITREPGPGFSSPWWADIAIQGHAIGILAGVLAGIAVLAVREEYPNPLYLWFAALVLGIRQSLWAIYAPLGANRFALFRAVGVGTIFLAAALVATAVSASNRSLVPRLEGRSLRLPGPDGSVAALAVGLVVLSSFAVPFGFSTVSGELPADTATVEVRDYTVTYVEDEPDQYVSLVNEYLYGDGQTIRSSGVVVLSEDRRIWLEAVSKSRLAFQGWGRVRVGGLGWRETVYADREGWSLVGNGSVYKVSLREEGERARLAYVSEPRRARPAIDGRNVSITPVDGGFEAVVSTNGSVLGRAPVPARSNATTVGGLTLNRTGNDLIAISNRTRVQVASKSVPRAQQG
;
A
#
# COMPACT_ATOMS: atom_id res chain seq x y z
N MET A 1 44.50 -0.30 -3.45
CA MET A 1 44.42 1.13 -3.81
C MET A 1 44.51 1.27 -5.31
N LEU A 2 43.37 1.37 -5.99
CA LEU A 2 43.25 1.94 -7.34
C LEU A 2 41.95 2.75 -7.28
N GLN A 3 42.07 4.00 -6.79
CA GLN A 3 41.02 4.99 -6.96
C GLN A 3 41.06 5.40 -8.43
N SER A 4 40.24 4.76 -9.27
CA SER A 4 39.96 5.28 -10.60
C SER A 4 39.38 6.68 -10.44
N SER A 5 39.89 7.63 -11.23
CA SER A 5 39.36 8.99 -11.25
C SER A 5 37.87 8.95 -11.61
N PRO A 6 37.02 9.80 -11.01
CA PRO A 6 35.58 9.81 -11.31
C PRO A 6 35.27 9.99 -12.82
N ALA A 7 36.19 10.60 -13.58
CA ALA A 7 36.13 10.69 -15.03
C ALA A 7 36.15 9.31 -15.75
N THR A 8 37.02 8.39 -15.35
CA THR A 8 37.14 7.06 -16.01
C THR A 8 35.94 6.14 -15.72
N VAL A 9 35.33 6.25 -14.54
CA VAL A 9 34.10 5.52 -14.23
C VAL A 9 32.91 6.12 -14.96
N ALA A 10 32.83 7.44 -15.06
CA ALA A 10 31.79 8.14 -15.82
C ALA A 10 31.82 7.79 -17.31
N GLU A 11 33.01 7.70 -17.92
CA GLU A 11 33.20 7.26 -19.31
C GLU A 11 32.77 5.80 -19.53
N VAL A 12 33.08 4.89 -18.61
CA VAL A 12 32.60 3.49 -18.67
C VAL A 12 31.07 3.43 -18.51
N VAL A 13 30.49 4.25 -17.64
CA VAL A 13 29.04 4.34 -17.44
C VAL A 13 28.34 4.93 -18.68
N GLU A 14 28.90 5.95 -19.31
CA GLU A 14 28.43 6.50 -20.59
C GLU A 14 28.51 5.46 -21.72
N ALA A 15 29.63 4.72 -21.81
CA ALA A 15 29.76 3.64 -22.77
C ALA A 15 28.69 2.57 -22.56
N VAL A 16 28.51 2.08 -21.32
CA VAL A 16 27.47 1.07 -20.98
C VAL A 16 26.05 1.60 -21.23
N ARG A 17 25.80 2.90 -20.99
CA ARG A 17 24.53 3.58 -21.27
C ARG A 17 24.25 3.63 -22.78
N ALA A 18 25.26 3.89 -23.62
CA ALA A 18 25.15 3.83 -25.08
C ALA A 18 24.80 2.42 -25.59
N PHE A 19 25.08 1.37 -24.79
CA PHE A 19 24.73 -0.02 -25.09
C PHE A 19 23.39 -0.51 -24.49
N ALA A 20 22.54 0.36 -23.93
CA ALA A 20 21.26 -0.05 -23.31
C ALA A 20 20.38 -1.01 -24.16
N PRO A 21 20.17 -0.81 -25.49
CA PRO A 21 19.43 -1.79 -26.29
C PRO A 21 20.13 -3.14 -26.37
N TRP A 22 21.47 -3.18 -26.32
CA TRP A 22 22.24 -4.42 -26.36
C TRP A 22 22.13 -5.24 -25.08
N GLN A 23 21.97 -4.63 -23.91
CA GLN A 23 21.71 -5.37 -22.66
C GLN A 23 20.35 -6.06 -22.69
N GLN A 24 19.33 -5.37 -23.19
CA GLN A 24 18.00 -5.93 -23.38
C GLN A 24 18.01 -7.05 -24.44
N ILE A 25 18.65 -6.81 -25.59
CA ILE A 25 18.82 -7.82 -26.65
C ILE A 25 19.58 -9.03 -26.11
N PHE A 26 20.70 -8.82 -25.40
CA PHE A 26 21.46 -9.89 -24.77
C PHE A 26 20.58 -10.70 -23.82
N LEU A 27 19.81 -10.05 -22.96
CA LEU A 27 18.91 -10.73 -22.03
C LEU A 27 17.86 -11.57 -22.77
N VAL A 28 17.21 -11.00 -23.79
CA VAL A 28 16.21 -11.73 -24.61
C VAL A 28 16.85 -12.91 -25.32
N VAL A 29 18.01 -12.71 -25.98
CA VAL A 29 18.74 -13.78 -26.67
C VAL A 29 19.18 -14.87 -25.69
N ALA A 30 19.72 -14.51 -24.53
CA ALA A 30 20.14 -15.47 -23.51
C ALA A 30 18.97 -16.32 -23.01
N VAL A 31 17.80 -15.71 -22.76
CA VAL A 31 16.58 -16.43 -22.40
C VAL A 31 16.13 -17.36 -23.52
N VAL A 32 16.07 -16.88 -24.77
CA VAL A 32 15.67 -17.68 -25.93
C VAL A 32 16.61 -18.87 -26.15
N VAL A 33 17.92 -18.65 -26.09
CA VAL A 33 18.93 -19.70 -26.23
C VAL A 33 18.81 -20.71 -25.08
N SER A 34 18.64 -20.25 -23.85
CA SER A 34 18.44 -21.13 -22.68
C SER A 34 17.21 -22.04 -22.85
N VAL A 35 16.07 -21.47 -23.28
CA VAL A 35 14.85 -22.23 -23.57
C VAL A 35 15.05 -23.19 -24.74
N ALA A 36 15.74 -22.77 -25.80
CA ALA A 36 16.04 -23.62 -26.95
C ALA A 36 16.94 -24.82 -26.58
N VAL A 37 17.95 -24.60 -25.74
CA VAL A 37 18.81 -25.66 -25.18
C VAL A 37 17.98 -26.62 -24.34
N LEU A 38 17.16 -26.12 -23.41
CA LEU A 38 16.27 -26.95 -22.59
C LEU A 38 15.33 -27.81 -23.45
N ARG A 39 14.73 -27.23 -24.49
CA ARG A 39 13.86 -27.95 -25.42
C ARG A 39 14.61 -29.04 -26.20
N ARG A 40 15.87 -28.83 -26.54
CA ARG A 40 16.71 -29.85 -27.19
C ARG A 40 17.13 -30.97 -26.26
N LEU A 41 17.32 -30.68 -24.96
CA LEU A 41 17.73 -31.66 -23.94
C LEU A 41 16.58 -32.58 -23.50
N VAL A 42 15.32 -32.20 -23.74
CA VAL A 42 14.14 -33.02 -23.43
C VAL A 42 13.38 -33.38 -24.71
N PRO A 43 13.97 -34.20 -25.60
CA PRO A 43 13.31 -34.60 -26.84
C PRO A 43 12.10 -35.48 -26.55
N GLY A 44 10.97 -35.17 -27.20
CA GLY A 44 9.73 -35.99 -27.13
C GLY A 44 8.65 -35.47 -26.19
N GLU A 45 8.95 -34.56 -25.25
CA GLU A 45 7.90 -33.92 -24.45
C GLU A 45 7.18 -32.83 -25.26
N ARG A 46 5.97 -33.13 -25.74
CA ARG A 46 5.10 -32.14 -26.35
C ARG A 46 4.42 -31.33 -25.24
N TRP A 47 5.12 -30.33 -24.69
CA TRP A 47 4.56 -29.43 -23.65
C TRP A 47 3.21 -28.84 -24.05
N GLY A 48 3.04 -28.53 -25.35
CA GLY A 48 1.78 -28.08 -25.91
C GLY A 48 0.64 -29.07 -25.76
N ASP A 49 0.89 -30.37 -25.84
CA ASP A 49 -0.16 -31.41 -25.70
C ASP A 49 -0.60 -31.52 -24.24
N ARG A 50 0.35 -31.44 -23.28
CA ARG A 50 0.01 -31.39 -21.84
C ARG A 50 -0.84 -30.18 -21.49
N LEU A 51 -0.49 -29.00 -22.02
CA LEU A 51 -1.28 -27.79 -21.80
C LEU A 51 -2.64 -27.87 -22.51
N ARG A 52 -2.70 -28.35 -23.75
CA ARG A 52 -3.96 -28.52 -24.51
C ARG A 52 -4.90 -29.56 -23.89
N ALA A 53 -4.37 -30.53 -23.16
CA ALA A 53 -5.20 -31.47 -22.39
C ALA A 53 -6.01 -30.79 -21.28
N ARG A 54 -5.59 -29.60 -20.83
CA ARG A 54 -6.23 -28.88 -19.71
C ARG A 54 -6.80 -27.53 -20.10
N PHE A 55 -6.22 -26.87 -21.09
CA PHE A 55 -6.58 -25.54 -21.54
C PHE A 55 -7.06 -25.55 -22.98
N VAL A 56 -8.08 -24.76 -23.26
CA VAL A 56 -8.52 -24.47 -24.63
C VAL A 56 -7.34 -23.85 -25.40
N LEU A 57 -6.88 -24.55 -26.44
CA LEU A 57 -5.70 -24.22 -27.24
C LEU A 57 -4.36 -24.19 -26.47
N GLY A 58 -4.32 -24.70 -25.24
CA GLY A 58 -3.13 -24.64 -24.38
C GLY A 58 -2.97 -23.29 -23.65
N VAL A 59 -3.98 -22.42 -23.68
CA VAL A 59 -3.93 -21.05 -23.14
C VAL A 59 -4.79 -20.91 -21.88
N PRO A 60 -4.26 -20.34 -20.79
CA PRO A 60 -5.03 -20.05 -19.57
C PRO A 60 -5.93 -18.81 -19.74
N TRP A 61 -6.98 -18.95 -20.55
CA TRP A 61 -7.91 -17.86 -20.90
C TRP A 61 -8.58 -17.21 -19.69
N GLY A 62 -8.93 -17.99 -18.66
CA GLY A 62 -9.51 -17.46 -17.43
C GLY A 62 -8.56 -16.47 -16.76
N THR A 63 -7.29 -16.83 -16.62
CA THR A 63 -6.24 -15.95 -16.09
C THR A 63 -6.09 -14.69 -16.94
N LEU A 64 -6.05 -14.81 -18.26
CA LEU A 64 -5.91 -13.66 -19.17
C LEU A 64 -7.11 -12.71 -19.07
N LEU A 65 -8.33 -13.23 -18.97
CA LEU A 65 -9.53 -12.42 -18.78
C LEU A 65 -9.51 -11.68 -17.44
N THR A 66 -9.06 -12.33 -16.36
CA THR A 66 -8.88 -11.67 -15.06
C THR A 66 -7.86 -10.53 -15.14
N VAL A 67 -6.69 -10.78 -15.74
CA VAL A 67 -5.65 -9.75 -15.95
C VAL A 67 -6.20 -8.58 -16.75
N PHE A 68 -6.92 -8.85 -17.83
CA PHE A 68 -7.54 -7.83 -18.67
C PHE A 68 -8.56 -6.98 -17.89
N GLY A 69 -9.43 -7.60 -17.09
CA GLY A 69 -10.39 -6.89 -16.25
C GLY A 69 -9.71 -5.94 -15.25
N VAL A 70 -8.66 -6.40 -14.57
CA VAL A 70 -7.89 -5.56 -13.63
C VAL A 70 -7.20 -4.39 -14.35
N LEU A 71 -6.64 -4.64 -15.54
CA LEU A 71 -6.04 -3.58 -16.36
C LEU A 71 -7.07 -2.52 -16.77
N LEU A 72 -8.29 -2.92 -17.15
CA LEU A 72 -9.35 -1.97 -17.49
C LEU A 72 -9.72 -1.07 -16.31
N VAL A 73 -9.89 -1.63 -15.10
CA VAL A 73 -10.18 -0.84 -13.90
C VAL A 73 -9.10 0.21 -13.68
N TYR A 74 -7.84 -0.19 -13.72
CA TYR A 74 -6.72 0.72 -13.46
C TYR A 74 -6.50 1.78 -14.53
N TRP A 75 -6.39 1.37 -15.78
CA TRP A 75 -6.04 2.27 -16.87
C TRP A 75 -7.21 3.17 -17.28
N VAL A 76 -8.44 2.66 -17.19
CA VAL A 76 -9.66 3.38 -17.62
C VAL A 76 -10.37 4.01 -16.42
N LEU A 77 -10.91 3.21 -15.49
CA LEU A 77 -11.77 3.74 -14.41
C LEU A 77 -11.00 4.66 -13.46
N GLN A 78 -9.79 4.25 -13.06
CA GLN A 78 -8.95 5.07 -12.19
C GLN A 78 -8.16 6.16 -12.93
N GLY A 79 -8.28 6.23 -14.26
CA GLY A 79 -7.56 7.22 -15.07
C GLY A 79 -6.05 7.00 -15.13
N GLY A 80 -5.58 5.75 -14.98
CA GLY A 80 -4.18 5.39 -15.06
C GLY A 80 -3.53 5.82 -16.38
N TRP A 81 -4.29 5.88 -17.49
CA TRP A 81 -3.76 6.29 -18.80
C TRP A 81 -3.14 7.69 -18.78
N ALA A 82 -3.79 8.64 -18.10
CA ALA A 82 -3.31 10.01 -17.99
C ALA A 82 -2.27 10.18 -16.87
N ARG A 83 -2.41 9.42 -15.77
CA ARG A 83 -1.57 9.58 -14.57
C ARG A 83 -1.13 8.22 -14.02
N PRO A 84 -0.19 7.52 -14.67
CA PRO A 84 0.15 6.15 -14.32
C PRO A 84 0.57 6.00 -12.86
N ASN A 85 1.41 6.87 -12.31
CA ASN A 85 1.91 6.72 -10.93
C ASN A 85 1.04 7.42 -9.87
N SER A 86 -0.09 8.00 -10.25
CA SER A 86 -0.99 8.69 -9.32
C SER A 86 -2.44 8.63 -9.82
N PRO A 87 -3.03 7.42 -9.94
CA PRO A 87 -4.40 7.25 -10.38
C PRO A 87 -5.40 7.78 -9.32
N LEU A 88 -6.69 7.84 -9.67
CA LEU A 88 -7.76 8.16 -8.72
C LEU A 88 -7.97 6.96 -7.78
N VAL A 89 -7.82 7.18 -6.47
CA VAL A 89 -7.80 6.12 -5.45
C VAL A 89 -8.89 6.27 -4.40
N ILE A 90 -9.11 7.50 -3.92
CA ILE A 90 -10.03 7.78 -2.79
C ILE A 90 -11.42 7.15 -2.99
N PRO A 91 -12.14 7.35 -4.10
CA PRO A 91 -13.49 6.78 -4.27
C PRO A 91 -13.52 5.26 -4.50
N PHE A 92 -12.36 4.61 -4.66
CA PHE A 92 -12.24 3.18 -4.98
C PHE A 92 -11.72 2.35 -3.79
N ARG A 93 -11.63 2.92 -2.58
CA ARG A 93 -11.28 2.17 -1.37
C ARG A 93 -12.54 1.63 -0.68
N SER A 94 -12.39 0.54 0.06
CA SER A 94 -13.44 -0.09 0.87
C SER A 94 -13.74 0.69 2.15
N TRP A 95 -14.30 1.89 2.03
CA TRP A 95 -14.59 2.76 3.19
C TRP A 95 -15.65 2.17 4.11
N SER A 96 -16.86 1.99 3.59
CA SER A 96 -18.05 1.67 4.36
C SER A 96 -19.04 0.86 3.52
N TYR A 97 -19.84 0.02 4.16
CA TYR A 97 -20.96 -0.70 3.54
C TYR A 97 -22.04 0.25 3.03
N PHE A 98 -22.10 1.48 3.58
CA PHE A 98 -22.97 2.54 3.07
C PHE A 98 -22.46 3.20 1.78
N TYR A 99 -21.26 2.82 1.31
CA TYR A 99 -20.70 3.25 0.03
C TYR A 99 -20.31 2.05 -0.84
N PRO A 100 -21.30 1.38 -1.49
CA PRO A 100 -21.09 0.10 -2.19
C PRO A 100 -20.07 0.17 -3.33
N LEU A 101 -19.96 1.31 -4.01
CA LEU A 101 -18.99 1.48 -5.10
C LEU A 101 -17.56 1.20 -4.63
N GLY A 102 -17.17 1.75 -3.47
CA GLY A 102 -15.86 1.53 -2.88
C GLY A 102 -15.62 0.06 -2.54
N VAL A 103 -16.59 -0.56 -1.87
CA VAL A 103 -16.54 -1.99 -1.47
C VAL A 103 -16.38 -2.91 -2.68
N LEU A 104 -17.18 -2.71 -3.72
CA LEU A 104 -17.19 -3.58 -4.91
C LEU A 104 -15.95 -3.38 -5.80
N ALA A 105 -15.39 -2.17 -5.85
CA ALA A 105 -14.27 -1.86 -6.74
C ALA A 105 -12.88 -1.95 -6.07
N ALA A 106 -12.81 -1.95 -4.73
CA ALA A 106 -11.56 -1.94 -3.97
C ALA A 106 -10.62 -3.09 -4.35
N GLY A 107 -11.16 -4.30 -4.44
CA GLY A 107 -10.42 -5.49 -4.82
C GLY A 107 -9.80 -5.41 -6.23
N PHE A 108 -10.26 -4.52 -7.11
CA PHE A 108 -9.78 -4.43 -8.50
C PHE A 108 -8.98 -3.17 -8.81
N SER A 109 -8.95 -2.23 -7.86
CA SER A 109 -8.33 -0.91 -8.00
C SER A 109 -6.93 -0.90 -7.39
N HIS A 110 -6.05 0.00 -7.84
CA HIS A 110 -4.66 0.09 -7.36
C HIS A 110 -4.20 1.54 -7.16
N ASN A 111 -3.16 1.74 -6.34
CA ASN A 111 -2.65 3.06 -5.97
C ASN A 111 -1.48 3.56 -6.86
N GLY A 112 -1.03 2.77 -7.83
CA GLY A 112 0.04 3.13 -8.76
C GLY A 112 0.61 1.93 -9.52
N VAL A 113 1.50 2.20 -10.48
CA VAL A 113 1.98 1.19 -11.45
C VAL A 113 2.71 0.05 -10.76
N GLY A 114 3.52 0.36 -9.74
CA GLY A 114 4.22 -0.67 -8.96
C GLY A 114 3.26 -1.64 -8.27
N HIS A 115 2.14 -1.14 -7.75
CA HIS A 115 1.15 -1.96 -7.04
C HIS A 115 0.38 -2.87 -8.00
N ILE A 116 -0.16 -2.35 -9.12
CA ILE A 116 -0.81 -3.20 -10.12
C ILE A 116 0.16 -4.20 -10.74
N THR A 117 1.40 -3.80 -11.03
CA THR A 117 2.41 -4.70 -11.60
C THR A 117 2.69 -5.86 -10.64
N GLY A 118 2.86 -5.59 -9.35
CA GLY A 118 3.06 -6.64 -8.35
C GLY A 118 1.90 -7.66 -8.30
N ASN A 119 0.66 -7.17 -8.27
CA ASN A 119 -0.51 -8.04 -8.23
C ASN A 119 -0.71 -8.82 -9.54
N LEU A 120 -0.43 -8.22 -10.70
CA LEU A 120 -0.51 -8.91 -11.99
C LEU A 120 0.59 -9.95 -12.16
N LEU A 121 1.82 -9.68 -11.70
CA LEU A 121 2.89 -10.69 -11.68
C LEU A 121 2.49 -11.87 -10.80
N GLY A 122 2.02 -11.64 -9.58
CA GLY A 122 1.50 -12.71 -8.72
C GLY A 122 0.35 -13.48 -9.36
N THR A 123 -0.58 -12.78 -10.03
CA THR A 123 -1.69 -13.41 -10.77
C THR A 123 -1.19 -14.31 -11.89
N VAL A 124 -0.28 -13.84 -12.74
CA VAL A 124 0.28 -14.63 -13.85
C VAL A 124 1.07 -15.84 -13.35
N MET A 125 1.64 -15.79 -12.15
CA MET A 125 2.36 -16.93 -11.58
C MET A 125 1.44 -17.98 -10.93
N PHE A 126 0.42 -17.56 -10.19
CA PHE A 126 -0.40 -18.48 -9.39
C PHE A 126 -1.75 -18.84 -10.04
N ALA A 127 -2.41 -17.91 -10.73
CA ALA A 127 -3.73 -18.17 -11.32
C ALA A 127 -3.69 -19.29 -12.39
N PRO A 128 -2.67 -19.42 -13.26
CA PRO A 128 -2.60 -20.54 -14.19
C PRO A 128 -2.48 -21.90 -13.50
N VAL A 129 -1.90 -21.97 -12.29
CA VAL A 129 -1.83 -23.23 -11.52
C VAL A 129 -3.23 -23.63 -11.06
N VAL A 130 -4.01 -22.66 -10.57
CA VAL A 130 -5.43 -22.84 -10.21
C VAL A 130 -6.24 -23.26 -11.43
N GLU A 131 -6.11 -22.53 -12.54
CA GLU A 131 -6.82 -22.80 -13.79
C GLU A 131 -6.46 -24.17 -14.35
N TYR A 132 -5.18 -24.56 -14.31
CA TYR A 132 -4.71 -25.86 -14.78
C TYR A 132 -5.30 -26.99 -13.93
N TYR A 133 -5.41 -26.78 -12.62
CA TYR A 133 -6.02 -27.75 -11.72
C TYR A 133 -7.54 -27.86 -11.92
N LEU A 134 -8.24 -26.76 -12.19
CA LEU A 134 -9.67 -26.81 -12.52
C LEU A 134 -9.92 -27.44 -13.89
N GLY A 135 -9.16 -27.03 -14.91
CA GLY A 135 -9.20 -27.53 -16.28
C GLY A 135 -10.45 -27.08 -17.06
N HIS A 136 -10.28 -26.74 -18.33
CA HIS A 136 -11.37 -26.39 -19.25
C HIS A 136 -12.10 -27.62 -19.78
N TYR A 137 -11.45 -28.78 -19.80
CA TYR A 137 -12.06 -30.03 -20.26
C TYR A 137 -12.43 -30.91 -19.06
N PRO A 138 -13.56 -31.65 -19.14
CA PRO A 138 -13.90 -32.62 -18.11
C PRO A 138 -12.93 -33.81 -18.17
N THR A 139 -12.66 -34.43 -17.02
CA THR A 139 -11.70 -35.54 -16.88
C THR A 139 -12.33 -36.84 -16.39
N ASP A 140 -13.61 -36.81 -16.01
CA ASP A 140 -14.30 -37.97 -15.48
C ASP A 140 -14.60 -38.96 -16.59
N ARG A 141 -14.51 -40.25 -16.28
CA ARG A 141 -14.79 -41.31 -17.26
C ARG A 141 -16.24 -41.21 -17.74
N GLY A 142 -16.44 -41.17 -19.05
CA GLY A 142 -17.77 -41.02 -19.67
C GLY A 142 -18.29 -39.59 -19.76
N SER A 143 -17.47 -38.59 -19.41
CA SER A 143 -17.83 -37.18 -19.62
C SER A 143 -17.56 -36.74 -21.04
N GLU A 144 -18.51 -35.99 -21.62
CA GLU A 144 -18.37 -35.38 -22.94
C GLU A 144 -18.34 -33.85 -22.82
N SER A 145 -17.47 -33.22 -23.61
CA SER A 145 -17.45 -31.76 -23.72
C SER A 145 -18.76 -31.26 -24.32
N PHE A 146 -19.24 -30.11 -23.87
CA PHE A 146 -20.49 -29.47 -24.33
C PHE A 146 -21.81 -30.17 -23.93
N ALA A 147 -21.78 -31.31 -23.24
CA ALA A 147 -23.00 -31.99 -22.78
C ALA A 147 -23.80 -31.19 -21.72
N SER A 148 -23.17 -30.29 -20.98
CA SER A 148 -23.80 -29.42 -19.99
C SER A 148 -22.99 -28.13 -19.78
N LEU A 149 -23.53 -27.16 -19.04
CA LEU A 149 -22.77 -25.97 -18.63
C LEU A 149 -21.50 -26.35 -17.83
N ARG A 150 -21.54 -27.40 -17.00
CA ARG A 150 -20.40 -27.84 -16.18
C ARG A 150 -19.31 -28.55 -16.99
N THR A 151 -19.64 -29.08 -18.16
CA THR A 151 -18.70 -29.76 -19.08
C THR A 151 -18.38 -28.92 -20.32
N ASN A 152 -18.94 -27.71 -20.44
CA ASN A 152 -18.64 -26.79 -21.53
C ASN A 152 -17.32 -26.04 -21.27
N PRO A 153 -16.30 -26.19 -22.14
CA PRO A 153 -15.01 -25.53 -21.95
C PRO A 153 -15.07 -24.00 -21.87
N PHE A 154 -16.02 -23.37 -22.57
CA PHE A 154 -16.21 -21.92 -22.54
C PHE A 154 -16.87 -21.40 -21.26
N VAL A 155 -17.62 -22.25 -20.57
CA VAL A 155 -18.17 -21.90 -19.25
C VAL A 155 -17.11 -22.16 -18.18
N ARG A 156 -16.38 -23.28 -18.29
CA ARG A 156 -15.34 -23.65 -17.33
C ARG A 156 -14.18 -22.66 -17.30
N LEU A 157 -13.82 -22.04 -18.43
CA LEU A 157 -12.79 -20.99 -18.43
C LEU A 157 -13.18 -19.79 -17.55
N LEU A 158 -14.48 -19.53 -17.34
CA LEU A 158 -14.96 -18.42 -16.51
C LEU A 158 -14.81 -18.70 -15.00
N ALA A 159 -14.47 -19.93 -14.60
CA ALA A 159 -14.31 -20.28 -13.18
C ALA A 159 -13.27 -19.40 -12.48
N VAL A 160 -12.14 -19.11 -13.14
CA VAL A 160 -11.10 -18.24 -12.58
C VAL A 160 -11.57 -16.79 -12.49
N PRO A 161 -12.05 -16.12 -13.57
CA PRO A 161 -12.61 -14.77 -13.50
C PRO A 161 -13.73 -14.59 -12.47
N VAL A 162 -14.71 -15.51 -12.45
CA VAL A 162 -15.83 -15.44 -11.51
C VAL A 162 -15.34 -15.63 -10.08
N GLY A 163 -14.42 -16.57 -9.85
CA GLY A 163 -13.75 -16.74 -8.56
C GLY A 163 -12.96 -15.49 -8.14
N SER A 164 -12.26 -14.84 -9.08
CA SER A 164 -11.57 -13.57 -8.84
C SER A 164 -12.54 -12.50 -8.37
N VAL A 165 -13.69 -12.39 -9.05
CA VAL A 165 -14.70 -11.39 -8.73
C VAL A 165 -15.27 -11.65 -7.33
N ALA A 166 -15.65 -12.89 -7.05
CA ALA A 166 -16.19 -13.28 -5.75
C ALA A 166 -15.20 -13.00 -4.61
N VAL A 167 -13.93 -13.40 -4.75
CA VAL A 167 -12.90 -13.14 -3.74
C VAL A 167 -12.56 -11.64 -3.65
N GLY A 168 -12.55 -10.92 -4.77
CA GLY A 168 -12.28 -9.48 -4.79
C GLY A 168 -13.36 -8.69 -4.05
N VAL A 169 -14.63 -9.04 -4.24
CA VAL A 169 -15.75 -8.47 -3.50
C VAL A 169 -15.72 -8.89 -2.03
N PHE A 170 -15.47 -10.17 -1.75
CA PHE A 170 -15.37 -10.68 -0.37
C PHE A 170 -14.25 -9.98 0.41
N THR A 171 -13.09 -9.79 -0.20
CA THR A 171 -11.99 -9.05 0.44
C THR A 171 -12.30 -7.55 0.55
N GLY A 172 -13.01 -6.95 -0.40
CA GLY A 172 -13.52 -5.58 -0.27
C GLY A 172 -14.52 -5.40 0.88
N LEU A 173 -15.31 -6.43 1.20
CA LEU A 173 -16.24 -6.45 2.34
C LEU A 173 -15.51 -6.63 3.67
N PHE A 174 -14.53 -7.53 3.73
CA PHE A 174 -13.97 -8.02 5.00
C PHE A 174 -12.51 -7.63 5.26
N SER A 175 -11.97 -6.68 4.51
CA SER A 175 -10.65 -6.10 4.81
C SER A 175 -10.79 -4.96 5.82
N MET A 176 -9.84 -4.89 6.75
CA MET A 176 -9.82 -3.86 7.78
C MET A 176 -9.47 -2.48 7.20
N GLY A 177 -10.41 -1.53 7.33
CA GLY A 177 -10.20 -0.14 6.91
C GLY A 177 -10.32 0.08 5.40
N PRO A 178 -9.90 1.27 4.90
CA PRO A 178 -10.10 1.68 3.53
C PRO A 178 -9.02 1.09 2.62
N VAL A 179 -9.17 -0.21 2.33
CA VAL A 179 -8.24 -1.02 1.53
C VAL A 179 -8.50 -0.83 0.03
N ILE A 180 -7.44 -1.04 -0.75
CA ILE A 180 -7.45 -1.03 -2.21
C ILE A 180 -6.38 -2.02 -2.69
N GLY A 181 -6.69 -2.85 -3.68
CA GLY A 181 -5.73 -3.77 -4.28
C GLY A 181 -6.29 -5.16 -4.55
N PHE A 182 -5.75 -5.81 -5.58
CA PHE A 182 -6.09 -7.17 -5.99
C PHE A 182 -5.32 -8.26 -5.22
N SER A 183 -4.50 -7.88 -4.24
CA SER A 183 -3.65 -8.82 -3.51
C SER A 183 -4.45 -9.91 -2.79
N GLY A 184 -5.62 -9.60 -2.22
CA GLY A 184 -6.49 -10.60 -1.59
C GLY A 184 -6.87 -11.76 -2.54
N VAL A 185 -7.12 -11.46 -3.81
CA VAL A 185 -7.38 -12.47 -4.85
C VAL A 185 -6.11 -13.24 -5.22
N VAL A 186 -4.97 -12.56 -5.35
CA VAL A 186 -3.67 -13.21 -5.57
C VAL A 186 -3.37 -14.22 -4.46
N TYR A 187 -3.61 -13.83 -3.22
CA TYR A 187 -3.42 -14.68 -2.04
C TYR A 187 -4.40 -15.85 -2.00
N ALA A 188 -5.61 -15.71 -2.52
CA ALA A 188 -6.50 -16.85 -2.74
C ALA A 188 -5.97 -17.82 -3.79
N TYR A 189 -5.36 -17.35 -4.87
CA TYR A 189 -4.67 -18.25 -5.81
C TYR A 189 -3.51 -18.97 -5.15
N VAL A 190 -2.72 -18.28 -4.32
CA VAL A 190 -1.65 -18.88 -3.55
C VAL A 190 -2.20 -19.98 -2.63
N GLY A 191 -3.23 -19.69 -1.83
CA GLY A 191 -3.85 -20.64 -0.92
C GLY A 191 -4.42 -21.87 -1.64
N PHE A 192 -5.13 -21.66 -2.75
CA PHE A 192 -5.70 -22.73 -3.56
C PHE A 192 -4.61 -23.59 -4.21
N ALA A 193 -3.62 -22.97 -4.86
CA ALA A 193 -2.51 -23.68 -5.51
C ALA A 193 -1.66 -24.45 -4.50
N MET A 194 -1.43 -23.88 -3.32
CA MET A 194 -0.68 -24.49 -2.23
C MET A 194 -1.32 -25.81 -1.77
N VAL A 195 -2.65 -25.88 -1.67
CA VAL A 195 -3.31 -27.12 -1.25
C VAL A 195 -3.51 -28.09 -2.40
N THR A 196 -3.83 -27.62 -3.60
CA THR A 196 -4.12 -28.51 -4.74
C THR A 196 -2.86 -29.03 -5.45
N ARG A 197 -1.81 -28.21 -5.52
CA ARG A 197 -0.53 -28.52 -6.19
C ARG A 197 0.65 -27.92 -5.41
N PRO A 198 0.98 -28.44 -4.21
CA PRO A 198 1.92 -27.80 -3.29
C PRO A 198 3.29 -27.49 -3.89
N MET A 199 3.87 -28.43 -4.63
CA MET A 199 5.19 -28.25 -5.26
C MET A 199 5.16 -27.30 -6.46
N LEU A 200 4.05 -27.27 -7.22
CA LEU A 200 3.90 -26.27 -8.29
C LEU A 200 3.68 -24.87 -7.72
N ALA A 201 3.03 -24.74 -6.56
CA ALA A 201 2.90 -23.45 -5.88
C ALA A 201 4.27 -22.95 -5.38
N VAL A 202 5.13 -23.83 -4.85
CA VAL A 202 6.52 -23.48 -4.50
C VAL A 202 7.33 -23.14 -5.75
N LEU A 203 7.16 -23.89 -6.85
CA LEU A 203 7.81 -23.56 -8.12
C LEU A 203 7.35 -22.19 -8.65
N ALA A 204 6.05 -21.89 -8.59
CA ALA A 204 5.49 -20.60 -8.98
C ALA A 204 6.08 -19.46 -8.14
N LEU A 205 6.25 -19.67 -6.83
CA LEU A 205 6.91 -18.72 -5.94
C LEU A 205 8.37 -18.43 -6.33
N VAL A 206 9.14 -19.48 -6.65
CA VAL A 206 10.53 -19.34 -7.09
C VAL A 206 10.61 -18.64 -8.45
N ALA A 207 9.74 -19.04 -9.38
CA ALA A 207 9.67 -18.48 -10.72
C ALA A 207 9.19 -17.02 -10.73
N GLU A 208 8.33 -16.60 -9.78
CA GLU A 208 7.89 -15.22 -9.62
C GLU A 208 9.08 -14.26 -9.49
N ARG A 209 10.08 -14.64 -8.67
CA ARG A 209 11.28 -13.83 -8.47
C ARG A 209 12.13 -13.74 -9.73
N VAL A 210 12.19 -14.81 -10.53
CA VAL A 210 12.88 -14.81 -11.82
C VAL A 210 12.17 -13.89 -12.80
N VAL A 211 10.84 -14.00 -12.92
CA VAL A 211 10.03 -13.17 -13.82
C VAL A 211 10.09 -11.70 -13.44
N ASP A 212 9.99 -11.35 -12.15
CA ASP A 212 10.14 -9.97 -11.67
C ASP A 212 11.53 -9.42 -11.99
N LEU A 213 12.59 -10.21 -11.82
CA LEU A 213 13.94 -9.79 -12.17
C LEU A 213 14.12 -9.60 -13.68
N LEU A 214 13.58 -10.50 -14.51
CA LEU A 214 13.59 -10.36 -15.97
C LEU A 214 12.82 -9.10 -16.39
N TYR A 215 11.63 -8.89 -15.84
CA TYR A 215 10.81 -7.71 -16.11
C TYR A 215 11.54 -6.42 -15.75
N ARG A 216 12.13 -6.35 -14.55
CA ARG A 216 12.89 -5.18 -14.09
C ARG A 216 14.17 -4.98 -14.90
N GLY A 217 14.87 -6.05 -15.26
CA GLY A 217 16.07 -6.02 -16.10
C GLY A 217 15.77 -5.54 -17.53
N LEU A 218 14.61 -5.91 -18.09
CA LEU A 218 14.17 -5.36 -19.36
C LEU A 218 13.76 -3.90 -19.26
N ARG A 219 13.06 -3.51 -18.19
CA ARG A 219 12.53 -2.14 -18.03
C ARG A 219 13.59 -1.13 -17.61
N ASN A 220 14.51 -1.53 -16.75
CA ASN A 220 15.60 -0.72 -16.20
C ASN A 220 16.89 -1.56 -16.21
N PRO A 221 17.49 -1.82 -17.38
CA PRO A 221 18.69 -2.67 -17.50
C PRO A 221 19.88 -2.12 -16.72
N TYR A 222 19.91 -0.81 -16.52
CA TYR A 222 20.93 -0.11 -15.76
C TYR A 222 20.27 0.90 -14.80
N ILE A 223 20.70 0.91 -13.54
CA ILE A 223 20.22 1.87 -12.53
C ILE A 223 21.39 2.51 -11.81
N THR A 224 21.32 3.84 -11.62
CA THR A 224 22.13 4.58 -10.66
C THR A 224 21.23 5.12 -9.56
N ARG A 225 21.73 5.15 -8.33
CA ARG A 225 21.01 5.65 -7.17
C ARG A 225 21.96 6.47 -6.32
N GLU A 226 21.51 7.64 -5.91
CA GLU A 226 22.18 8.45 -4.91
C GLU A 226 21.34 8.44 -3.63
N PRO A 227 21.96 8.38 -2.43
CA PRO A 227 21.24 8.56 -1.18
C PRO A 227 20.61 9.95 -1.15
N GLY A 228 19.31 10.02 -0.85
CA GLY A 228 18.59 11.26 -0.68
C GLY A 228 17.68 11.19 0.55
N PRO A 229 17.30 12.34 1.13
CA PRO A 229 16.34 12.36 2.21
C PRO A 229 15.01 11.77 1.71
N GLY A 230 14.42 10.86 2.48
CA GLY A 230 13.15 10.20 2.15
C GLY A 230 12.22 10.13 3.34
N PHE A 231 10.92 10.06 3.06
CA PHE A 231 9.88 9.80 4.06
C PHE A 231 9.20 8.47 3.74
N SER A 232 9.44 7.46 4.56
CA SER A 232 8.89 6.11 4.38
C SER A 232 8.53 5.48 5.72
N SER A 233 7.42 4.77 5.77
CA SER A 233 7.11 3.86 6.87
C SER A 233 7.99 2.60 6.81
N PRO A 234 8.14 1.85 7.90
CA PRO A 234 8.72 0.52 7.83
C PRO A 234 7.92 -0.35 6.85
N TRP A 235 8.60 -1.03 5.93
CA TRP A 235 7.94 -1.77 4.83
C TRP A 235 6.88 -2.78 5.29
N TRP A 236 7.02 -3.34 6.49
CA TRP A 236 6.09 -4.30 7.07
C TRP A 236 4.82 -3.65 7.64
N ALA A 237 4.84 -2.34 7.92
CA ALA A 237 3.68 -1.58 8.37
C ALA A 237 2.77 -1.16 7.20
N ASP A 238 3.23 -1.31 5.95
CA ASP A 238 2.47 -1.02 4.74
C ASP A 238 1.82 -2.28 4.13
N ILE A 239 1.86 -3.43 4.83
CA ILE A 239 1.31 -4.72 4.35
C ILE A 239 -0.06 -4.97 4.95
N ALA A 240 -1.05 -5.26 4.09
CA ALA A 240 -2.39 -5.67 4.50
C ALA A 240 -2.43 -7.15 4.94
N ILE A 241 -1.73 -7.51 6.03
CA ILE A 241 -1.57 -8.89 6.49
C ILE A 241 -2.93 -9.59 6.69
N GLN A 242 -3.90 -8.89 7.27
CA GLN A 242 -5.26 -9.42 7.48
C GLN A 242 -5.95 -9.75 6.15
N GLY A 243 -5.97 -8.83 5.19
CA GLY A 243 -6.53 -9.07 3.85
C GLY A 243 -5.83 -10.21 3.10
N HIS A 244 -4.50 -10.33 3.23
CA HIS A 244 -3.73 -11.43 2.64
C HIS A 244 -4.06 -12.78 3.28
N ALA A 245 -4.18 -12.83 4.62
CA ALA A 245 -4.55 -14.03 5.35
C ALA A 245 -5.97 -14.51 5.00
N ILE A 246 -6.93 -13.58 4.91
CA ILE A 246 -8.31 -13.86 4.46
C ILE A 246 -8.29 -14.45 3.04
N GLY A 247 -7.53 -13.85 2.12
CA GLY A 247 -7.32 -14.38 0.77
C GLY A 247 -6.81 -15.82 0.78
N ILE A 248 -5.71 -16.10 1.48
CA ILE A 248 -5.15 -17.45 1.60
C ILE A 248 -6.16 -18.43 2.15
N LEU A 249 -6.83 -18.12 3.27
CA LEU A 249 -7.78 -19.02 3.90
C LEU A 249 -8.98 -19.31 2.99
N ALA A 250 -9.51 -18.31 2.30
CA ALA A 250 -10.56 -18.49 1.30
C ALA A 250 -10.10 -19.42 0.17
N GLY A 251 -8.88 -19.22 -0.34
CA GLY A 251 -8.26 -20.08 -1.35
C GLY A 251 -8.03 -21.51 -0.88
N VAL A 252 -7.53 -21.69 0.35
CA VAL A 252 -7.32 -22.99 1.00
C VAL A 252 -8.63 -23.75 1.14
N LEU A 253 -9.69 -23.11 1.66
CA LEU A 253 -10.99 -23.74 1.84
C LEU A 253 -11.64 -24.10 0.50
N ALA A 254 -11.55 -23.22 -0.50
CA ALA A 254 -12.01 -23.53 -1.85
C ALA A 254 -11.23 -24.71 -2.47
N GLY A 255 -9.91 -24.75 -2.26
CA GLY A 255 -9.06 -25.85 -2.71
C GLY A 255 -9.40 -27.18 -2.02
N ILE A 256 -9.62 -27.16 -0.70
CA ILE A 256 -10.08 -28.32 0.08
C ILE A 256 -11.43 -28.81 -0.44
N ALA A 257 -12.39 -27.92 -0.70
CA ALA A 257 -13.69 -28.30 -1.24
C ALA A 257 -13.55 -28.99 -2.61
N VAL A 258 -12.69 -28.49 -3.50
CA VAL A 258 -12.44 -29.14 -4.80
C VAL A 258 -11.71 -30.48 -4.64
N LEU A 259 -10.73 -30.58 -3.75
CA LEU A 259 -10.02 -31.84 -3.45
C LEU A 259 -10.98 -32.90 -2.90
N ALA A 260 -11.89 -32.51 -2.00
CA ALA A 260 -12.90 -33.39 -1.44
C ALA A 260 -13.85 -33.95 -2.51
N VAL A 261 -14.29 -33.10 -3.45
CA VAL A 261 -15.15 -33.53 -4.57
C VAL A 261 -14.41 -34.47 -5.54
N ARG A 262 -13.09 -34.32 -5.68
CA ARG A 262 -12.26 -35.14 -6.58
C ARG A 262 -11.62 -36.36 -5.92
N GLU A 263 -11.77 -36.50 -4.61
CA GLU A 263 -11.12 -37.53 -3.80
C GLU A 263 -9.58 -37.56 -3.99
N GLU A 264 -8.98 -36.39 -4.21
CA GLU A 264 -7.53 -36.22 -4.38
C GLU A 264 -6.89 -35.74 -3.06
N TYR A 265 -5.85 -36.43 -2.59
CA TYR A 265 -5.16 -36.11 -1.33
C TYR A 265 -3.65 -35.92 -1.56
N PRO A 266 -3.14 -34.67 -1.55
CA PRO A 266 -1.72 -34.37 -1.68
C PRO A 266 -0.89 -34.92 -0.51
N ASN A 267 0.41 -35.05 -0.72
CA ASN A 267 1.33 -35.48 0.32
C ASN A 267 1.35 -34.45 1.49
N PRO A 268 1.09 -34.86 2.74
CA PRO A 268 1.08 -33.97 3.91
C PRO A 268 2.38 -33.19 4.13
N LEU A 269 3.53 -33.81 3.84
CA LEU A 269 4.84 -33.18 3.96
C LEU A 269 5.01 -32.04 2.95
N TYR A 270 4.54 -32.26 1.72
CA TYR A 270 4.59 -31.24 0.67
C TYR A 270 3.65 -30.07 0.97
N LEU A 271 2.49 -30.36 1.55
CA LEU A 271 1.54 -29.35 2.03
C LEU A 271 2.14 -28.49 3.14
N TRP A 272 2.67 -29.13 4.18
CA TRP A 272 3.33 -28.44 5.29
C TRP A 272 4.49 -27.58 4.81
N PHE A 273 5.36 -28.15 3.96
CA PHE A 273 6.50 -27.42 3.40
C PHE A 273 6.08 -26.23 2.54
N ALA A 274 5.11 -26.43 1.63
CA ALA A 274 4.60 -25.35 0.80
C ALA A 274 3.97 -24.23 1.65
N ALA A 275 3.16 -24.57 2.66
CA ALA A 275 2.55 -23.61 3.56
C ALA A 275 3.58 -22.82 4.38
N LEU A 276 4.62 -23.48 4.88
CA LEU A 276 5.69 -22.82 5.59
C LEU A 276 6.45 -21.84 4.68
N VAL A 277 6.92 -22.31 3.52
CA VAL A 277 7.73 -21.50 2.59
C VAL A 277 6.92 -20.33 2.04
N LEU A 278 5.68 -20.56 1.61
CA LEU A 278 4.80 -19.50 1.11
C LEU A 278 4.46 -18.50 2.22
N GLY A 279 4.08 -18.97 3.41
CA GLY A 279 3.76 -18.08 4.53
C GLY A 279 4.92 -17.15 4.91
N ILE A 280 6.15 -17.70 4.97
CA ILE A 280 7.34 -16.92 5.30
C ILE A 280 7.68 -15.94 4.17
N ARG A 281 7.69 -16.41 2.93
CA ARG A 281 8.07 -15.61 1.76
C ARG A 281 7.10 -14.45 1.52
N GLN A 282 5.83 -14.65 1.85
CA GLN A 282 4.77 -13.66 1.72
C GLN A 282 4.64 -12.73 2.94
N SER A 283 5.59 -12.79 3.88
CA SER A 283 5.67 -11.91 5.06
C SER A 283 4.43 -11.96 5.98
N LEU A 284 3.68 -13.08 6.00
CA LEU A 284 2.54 -13.24 6.90
C LEU A 284 2.94 -13.27 8.39
N TRP A 285 4.22 -13.48 8.68
CA TRP A 285 4.78 -13.42 10.03
C TRP A 285 4.93 -11.99 10.56
N ALA A 286 4.76 -10.97 9.73
CA ALA A 286 5.09 -9.60 10.08
C ALA A 286 4.02 -8.94 10.99
N ILE A 287 3.50 -9.67 11.98
CA ILE A 287 2.49 -9.20 12.93
C ILE A 287 3.02 -8.00 13.71
N TYR A 288 2.32 -6.87 13.65
CA TYR A 288 2.74 -5.63 14.26
C TYR A 288 1.59 -4.87 14.94
N ALA A 289 1.95 -3.95 15.84
CA ALA A 289 1.03 -3.01 16.46
C ALA A 289 1.57 -1.56 16.35
N PRO A 290 0.72 -0.57 16.03
CA PRO A 290 1.11 0.83 16.10
C PRO A 290 1.25 1.27 17.58
N LEU A 291 2.30 2.04 17.90
CA LEU A 291 2.59 2.63 19.23
C LEU A 291 2.44 4.17 19.22
N GLY A 292 1.76 4.70 18.20
CA GLY A 292 1.60 6.12 17.89
C GLY A 292 1.74 6.39 16.39
N ALA A 293 1.62 7.66 15.97
CA ALA A 293 1.52 8.03 14.55
C ALA A 293 2.72 7.58 13.66
N ASN A 294 3.92 7.44 14.22
CA ASN A 294 5.12 7.04 13.47
C ASN A 294 5.97 5.98 14.19
N ARG A 295 5.39 5.24 15.14
CA ARG A 295 6.11 4.19 15.89
C ARG A 295 5.33 2.89 15.81
N PHE A 296 6.04 1.79 15.62
CA PHE A 296 5.44 0.48 15.42
C PHE A 296 6.25 -0.59 16.14
N ALA A 297 5.58 -1.56 16.76
CA ALA A 297 6.18 -2.74 17.38
C ALA A 297 5.95 -3.97 16.50
N LEU A 298 7.00 -4.77 16.26
CA LEU A 298 6.96 -5.96 15.41
C LEU A 298 7.19 -7.24 16.24
N PHE A 299 6.20 -8.13 16.26
CA PHE A 299 6.19 -9.37 17.06
C PHE A 299 6.69 -10.58 16.24
N ARG A 300 7.97 -10.56 15.86
CA ARG A 300 8.54 -11.54 14.91
C ARG A 300 8.36 -13.00 15.32
N ALA A 301 8.70 -13.32 16.57
CA ALA A 301 8.66 -14.70 17.07
C ALA A 301 7.22 -15.25 17.07
N VAL A 302 6.26 -14.42 17.49
CA VAL A 302 4.83 -14.76 17.46
C VAL A 302 4.39 -15.07 16.04
N GLY A 303 4.65 -14.16 15.09
CA GLY A 303 4.24 -14.36 13.71
C GLY A 303 4.91 -15.55 13.01
N VAL A 304 6.19 -15.82 13.27
CA VAL A 304 6.84 -17.04 12.76
C VAL A 304 6.19 -18.29 13.36
N GLY A 305 5.95 -18.30 14.68
CA GLY A 305 5.23 -19.39 15.35
C GLY A 305 3.84 -19.63 14.75
N THR A 306 3.09 -18.56 14.49
CA THR A 306 1.77 -18.63 13.83
C THR A 306 1.85 -19.32 12.46
N ILE A 307 2.88 -19.06 11.65
CA ILE A 307 3.04 -19.74 10.35
C ILE A 307 3.28 -21.24 10.53
N PHE A 308 4.13 -21.66 11.48
CA PHE A 308 4.36 -23.08 11.73
C PHE A 308 3.08 -23.79 12.17
N LEU A 309 2.29 -23.16 13.05
CA LEU A 309 0.99 -23.68 13.49
C LEU A 309 -0.01 -23.74 12.32
N ALA A 310 -0.09 -22.69 11.50
CA ALA A 310 -0.95 -22.66 10.33
C ALA A 310 -0.57 -23.72 9.29
N ALA A 311 0.73 -23.92 9.04
CA ALA A 311 1.22 -24.95 8.13
C ALA A 311 0.85 -26.37 8.60
N ALA A 312 0.99 -26.64 9.90
CA ALA A 312 0.55 -27.89 10.51
C ALA A 312 -0.97 -28.09 10.43
N LEU A 313 -1.74 -27.01 10.66
CA LEU A 313 -3.20 -27.04 10.57
C LEU A 313 -3.66 -27.31 9.14
N VAL A 314 -3.12 -26.61 8.14
CA VAL A 314 -3.42 -26.83 6.71
C VAL A 314 -3.06 -28.24 6.28
N ALA A 315 -1.87 -28.73 6.65
CA ALA A 315 -1.47 -30.10 6.34
C ALA A 315 -2.48 -31.10 6.94
N THR A 316 -2.85 -30.95 8.22
CA THR A 316 -3.83 -31.83 8.87
C THR A 316 -5.22 -31.76 8.23
N ALA A 317 -5.69 -30.55 7.90
CA ALA A 317 -7.00 -30.32 7.29
C ALA A 317 -7.13 -30.99 5.91
N VAL A 318 -6.07 -30.95 5.11
CA VAL A 318 -6.07 -31.53 3.75
C VAL A 318 -5.79 -33.04 3.77
N SER A 319 -5.14 -33.56 4.82
CA SER A 319 -4.63 -34.95 4.85
C SER A 319 -5.64 -36.02 5.26
N ALA A 320 -6.91 -35.90 4.88
CA ALA A 320 -7.99 -36.75 5.38
C ALA A 320 -8.16 -38.11 4.65
N SER A 321 -7.41 -39.13 5.07
CA SER A 321 -7.85 -40.56 5.09
C SER A 321 -6.75 -41.54 5.55
N ASN A 322 -5.47 -41.13 5.62
CA ASN A 322 -4.41 -42.03 6.10
C ASN A 322 -4.11 -41.84 7.59
N ARG A 323 -4.56 -42.84 8.36
CA ARG A 323 -4.18 -43.27 9.71
C ARG A 323 -3.06 -42.47 10.41
N SER A 324 -3.39 -41.96 11.60
CA SER A 324 -2.51 -41.80 12.77
C SER A 324 -1.02 -41.53 12.46
N LEU A 325 -0.66 -40.27 12.26
CA LEU A 325 0.74 -39.82 12.06
C LEU A 325 1.61 -39.84 13.34
N VAL A 326 1.12 -40.43 14.45
CA VAL A 326 1.86 -40.46 15.72
C VAL A 326 2.03 -41.92 16.18
N PRO A 327 3.27 -42.44 16.26
CA PRO A 327 3.55 -43.64 17.04
C PRO A 327 3.11 -43.39 18.48
N ARG A 328 2.33 -44.29 19.08
CA ARG A 328 1.99 -44.25 20.52
C ARG A 328 3.29 -44.21 21.33
N LEU A 329 3.72 -43.04 21.74
CA LEU A 329 4.66 -42.88 22.84
C LEU A 329 3.87 -43.08 24.12
N GLU A 330 4.35 -43.99 24.96
CA GLU A 330 3.72 -44.45 26.19
C GLU A 330 3.14 -43.29 27.03
N GLY A 331 1.81 -43.26 27.17
CA GLY A 331 1.13 -42.60 28.29
C GLY A 331 0.61 -41.17 28.11
N ARG A 332 1.01 -40.39 27.08
CA ARG A 332 0.43 -39.06 26.82
C ARG A 332 0.22 -38.80 25.33
N SER A 333 -0.96 -39.12 24.81
CA SER A 333 -1.33 -38.75 23.44
C SER A 333 -1.88 -37.32 23.41
N LEU A 334 -1.13 -36.40 22.82
CA LEU A 334 -1.67 -35.11 22.37
C LEU A 334 -2.61 -35.42 21.18
N ARG A 335 -3.93 -35.50 21.43
CA ARG A 335 -4.91 -35.72 20.36
C ARG A 335 -4.98 -34.46 19.50
N LEU A 336 -4.35 -34.51 18.32
CA LEU A 336 -4.56 -33.50 17.29
C LEU A 336 -6.01 -33.58 16.78
N PRO A 337 -6.65 -32.46 16.40
CA PRO A 337 -7.95 -32.48 15.76
C PRO A 337 -7.94 -33.37 14.53
N GLY A 338 -9.03 -34.11 14.29
CA GLY A 338 -9.24 -34.79 13.01
C GLY A 338 -9.31 -33.80 11.84
N PRO A 339 -9.26 -34.28 10.59
CA PRO A 339 -9.32 -33.42 9.42
C PRO A 339 -10.56 -32.51 9.39
N ASP A 340 -11.74 -33.03 9.72
CA ASP A 340 -12.98 -32.23 9.80
C ASP A 340 -12.88 -31.09 10.82
N GLY A 341 -12.29 -31.38 11.99
CA GLY A 341 -12.03 -30.37 13.02
C GLY A 341 -11.01 -29.32 12.58
N SER A 342 -10.03 -29.71 11.76
CA SER A 342 -9.02 -28.80 11.22
C SER A 342 -9.58 -27.90 10.11
N VAL A 343 -10.45 -28.44 9.24
CA VAL A 343 -11.19 -27.67 8.24
C VAL A 343 -12.13 -26.67 8.94
N ALA A 344 -12.85 -27.12 9.97
CA ALA A 344 -13.69 -26.24 10.79
C ALA A 344 -12.85 -25.14 11.45
N ALA A 345 -11.67 -25.45 11.99
CA ALA A 345 -10.78 -24.44 12.56
C ALA A 345 -10.29 -23.41 11.52
N LEU A 346 -9.98 -23.82 10.28
CA LEU A 346 -9.64 -22.90 9.20
C LEU A 346 -10.82 -22.00 8.81
N ALA A 347 -12.02 -22.57 8.72
CA ALA A 347 -13.25 -21.83 8.43
C ALA A 347 -13.59 -20.83 9.54
N VAL A 348 -13.50 -21.24 10.81
CA VAL A 348 -13.65 -20.35 11.97
C VAL A 348 -12.58 -19.26 11.95
N GLY A 349 -11.33 -19.59 11.64
CA GLY A 349 -10.25 -18.61 11.48
C GLY A 349 -10.56 -17.57 10.41
N LEU A 350 -11.10 -17.98 9.25
CA LEU A 350 -11.56 -17.05 8.20
C LEU A 350 -12.68 -16.14 8.72
N VAL A 351 -13.69 -16.70 9.37
CA VAL A 351 -14.83 -15.93 9.94
C VAL A 351 -14.35 -14.94 10.98
N VAL A 352 -13.49 -15.36 11.92
CA VAL A 352 -12.94 -14.51 12.98
C VAL A 352 -12.08 -13.39 12.39
N LEU A 353 -11.19 -13.68 11.44
CA LEU A 353 -10.39 -12.63 10.80
C LEU A 353 -11.25 -11.64 10.01
N SER A 354 -12.32 -12.12 9.39
CA SER A 354 -13.27 -11.30 8.62
C SER A 354 -14.13 -10.43 9.54
N SER A 355 -14.51 -10.92 10.73
CA SER A 355 -15.37 -10.18 11.66
C SER A 355 -14.70 -8.91 12.20
N PHE A 356 -13.37 -8.89 12.32
CA PHE A 356 -12.61 -7.69 12.70
C PHE A 356 -12.78 -6.51 11.75
N ALA A 357 -13.17 -6.74 10.49
CA ALA A 357 -13.44 -5.67 9.53
C ALA A 357 -14.87 -5.10 9.64
N VAL A 358 -15.81 -5.85 10.22
CA VAL A 358 -17.23 -5.47 10.27
C VAL A 358 -17.46 -4.10 10.91
N PRO A 359 -16.82 -3.74 12.05
CA PRO A 359 -16.98 -2.40 12.62
C PRO A 359 -16.56 -1.28 11.67
N PHE A 360 -15.48 -1.46 10.90
CA PHE A 360 -15.02 -0.46 9.92
C PHE A 360 -16.02 -0.29 8.76
N GLY A 361 -16.69 -1.37 8.37
CA GLY A 361 -17.76 -1.32 7.36
C GLY A 361 -18.98 -0.50 7.78
N PHE A 362 -19.21 -0.31 9.09
CA PHE A 362 -20.28 0.53 9.62
C PHE A 362 -19.82 1.95 10.01
N SER A 363 -18.59 2.33 9.63
CA SER A 363 -18.06 3.68 9.88
C SER A 363 -18.99 4.76 9.32
N THR A 364 -19.16 5.82 10.11
CA THR A 364 -19.86 7.05 9.75
C THR A 364 -18.91 8.23 9.88
N VAL A 365 -19.18 9.28 9.10
CA VAL A 365 -18.40 10.53 9.10
C VAL A 365 -19.42 11.64 9.25
N SER A 366 -19.25 12.49 10.27
CA SER A 366 -20.19 13.58 10.58
C SER A 366 -19.94 14.82 9.75
N GLY A 367 -18.73 14.98 9.20
CA GLY A 367 -18.36 16.18 8.46
C GLY A 367 -18.10 17.39 9.36
N GLU A 368 -18.31 17.27 10.68
CA GLU A 368 -18.09 18.35 11.63
C GLU A 368 -16.61 18.71 11.69
N LEU A 369 -16.33 20.00 11.52
CA LEU A 369 -15.01 20.59 11.59
C LEU A 369 -15.05 21.77 12.58
N PRO A 370 -13.90 22.16 13.17
CA PRO A 370 -13.85 23.36 14.00
C PRO A 370 -14.35 24.60 13.23
N ALA A 371 -15.12 25.48 13.88
CA ALA A 371 -15.88 26.56 13.23
C ALA A 371 -15.05 27.51 12.35
N ASP A 372 -13.77 27.72 12.70
CA ASP A 372 -12.86 28.62 11.97
C ASP A 372 -11.99 27.89 10.92
N THR A 373 -12.30 26.62 10.63
CA THR A 373 -11.54 25.80 9.68
C THR A 373 -11.87 26.21 8.24
N ALA A 374 -10.88 26.73 7.52
CA ALA A 374 -11.06 27.02 6.11
C ALA A 374 -11.02 25.73 5.26
N THR A 375 -11.97 25.62 4.33
CA THR A 375 -12.16 24.43 3.50
C THR A 375 -12.06 24.75 2.00
N VAL A 376 -11.74 23.72 1.23
CA VAL A 376 -11.90 23.69 -0.23
C VAL A 376 -12.94 22.62 -0.55
N GLU A 377 -14.13 23.05 -0.97
CA GLU A 377 -15.21 22.17 -1.37
C GLU A 377 -15.08 21.79 -2.84
N VAL A 378 -15.08 20.49 -3.13
CA VAL A 378 -15.04 19.94 -4.47
C VAL A 378 -16.18 18.94 -4.60
N ARG A 379 -17.34 19.44 -5.06
CA ARG A 379 -18.60 18.69 -5.11
C ARG A 379 -18.98 18.16 -3.71
N ASP A 380 -18.96 16.84 -3.53
CA ASP A 380 -19.30 16.12 -2.29
C ASP A 380 -18.07 15.84 -1.41
N TYR A 381 -16.92 16.41 -1.76
CA TYR A 381 -15.68 16.31 -0.99
C TYR A 381 -15.32 17.65 -0.34
N THR A 382 -14.92 17.59 0.92
CA THR A 382 -14.33 18.71 1.64
C THR A 382 -12.84 18.42 1.86
N VAL A 383 -11.96 19.33 1.45
CA VAL A 383 -10.52 19.23 1.71
C VAL A 383 -10.09 20.35 2.65
N THR A 384 -9.45 20.00 3.76
CA THR A 384 -8.97 20.98 4.75
C THR A 384 -7.67 20.55 5.43
N TYR A 385 -7.11 21.39 6.30
CA TYR A 385 -5.98 21.07 7.16
C TYR A 385 -6.42 21.08 8.63
N VAL A 386 -6.08 20.03 9.36
CA VAL A 386 -6.41 19.89 10.79
C VAL A 386 -5.17 19.62 11.63
N GLU A 387 -5.23 19.99 12.91
CA GLU A 387 -4.20 19.69 13.91
C GLU A 387 -4.83 18.97 15.08
N ASP A 388 -4.30 17.78 15.37
CA ASP A 388 -4.72 16.95 16.48
C ASP A 388 -6.25 16.75 16.52
N GLU A 389 -6.89 16.45 15.40
CA GLU A 389 -8.34 16.21 15.33
C GLU A 389 -8.66 14.70 15.37
N PRO A 390 -9.74 14.26 16.04
CA PRO A 390 -10.15 12.86 16.02
C PRO A 390 -10.35 12.34 14.59
N ASP A 391 -9.81 11.15 14.30
CA ASP A 391 -10.08 10.49 13.03
C ASP A 391 -11.52 9.95 13.03
N GLN A 392 -12.39 10.60 12.25
CA GLN A 392 -13.81 10.27 12.21
C GLN A 392 -14.09 8.90 11.60
N TYR A 393 -13.20 8.36 10.76
CA TYR A 393 -13.40 7.06 10.13
C TYR A 393 -13.37 5.90 11.14
N VAL A 394 -12.54 6.04 12.18
CA VAL A 394 -12.36 5.04 13.24
C VAL A 394 -13.13 5.40 14.52
N SER A 395 -14.09 6.32 14.44
CA SER A 395 -14.92 6.75 15.58
C SER A 395 -15.57 5.58 16.33
N LEU A 396 -16.30 4.71 15.61
CA LEU A 396 -16.93 3.51 16.17
C LEU A 396 -15.91 2.53 16.79
N VAL A 397 -14.75 2.37 16.15
CA VAL A 397 -13.68 1.48 16.64
C VAL A 397 -13.05 2.04 17.91
N ASN A 398 -12.84 3.36 17.97
CA ASN A 398 -12.33 4.01 19.18
C ASN A 398 -13.33 3.81 20.33
N GLU A 399 -14.60 4.17 20.14
CA GLU A 399 -15.62 4.06 21.20
C GLU A 399 -15.76 2.64 21.79
N TYR A 400 -15.71 1.60 20.95
CA TYR A 400 -15.93 0.21 21.39
C TYR A 400 -14.66 -0.56 21.77
N LEU A 401 -13.50 -0.25 21.17
CA LEU A 401 -12.26 -1.03 21.35
C LEU A 401 -11.15 -0.26 22.09
N TYR A 402 -11.19 1.09 22.08
CA TYR A 402 -10.12 1.94 22.61
C TYR A 402 -10.72 3.11 23.41
N GLY A 403 -10.92 2.96 24.72
CA GLY A 403 -11.50 4.04 25.55
C GLY A 403 -10.80 5.40 25.39
N ASP A 404 -11.49 6.49 25.76
CA ASP A 404 -11.22 7.91 25.41
C ASP A 404 -9.75 8.35 25.28
N GLY A 405 -8.84 7.82 26.11
CA GLY A 405 -7.40 8.13 26.10
C GLY A 405 -6.58 7.53 24.94
N GLN A 406 -7.18 6.72 24.05
CA GLN A 406 -6.50 6.08 22.90
C GLN A 406 -7.08 6.46 21.53
N THR A 407 -7.90 7.52 21.47
CA THR A 407 -8.47 8.04 20.22
C THR A 407 -7.37 8.31 19.19
N ILE A 408 -7.48 7.72 18.00
CA ILE A 408 -6.58 7.99 16.88
C ILE A 408 -6.83 9.43 16.40
N ARG A 409 -5.79 10.26 16.39
CA ARG A 409 -5.86 11.68 15.99
C ARG A 409 -5.04 11.92 14.73
N SER A 410 -5.57 12.76 13.85
CA SER A 410 -4.98 13.16 12.57
C SER A 410 -4.39 14.57 12.67
N SER A 411 -3.28 14.81 11.99
CA SER A 411 -2.67 16.13 11.86
C SER A 411 -2.08 16.25 10.46
N GLY A 412 -2.72 17.03 9.60
CA GLY A 412 -2.37 17.09 8.19
C GLY A 412 -3.51 17.58 7.30
N VAL A 413 -3.35 17.38 6.00
CA VAL A 413 -4.40 17.64 5.01
C VAL A 413 -5.36 16.45 5.01
N VAL A 414 -6.63 16.72 5.32
CA VAL A 414 -7.70 15.73 5.40
C VAL A 414 -8.69 15.88 4.25
N VAL A 415 -9.28 14.76 3.85
CA VAL A 415 -10.38 14.68 2.89
C VAL A 415 -11.58 14.07 3.59
N LEU A 416 -12.72 14.75 3.47
CA LEU A 416 -13.98 14.32 4.03
C LEU A 416 -15.02 14.16 2.92
N SER A 417 -15.95 13.23 3.11
CA SER A 417 -17.21 13.16 2.37
C SER A 417 -18.21 12.38 3.21
N GLU A 418 -19.26 13.05 3.67
CA GLU A 418 -20.32 12.44 4.46
C GLU A 418 -21.07 11.38 3.65
N ASP A 419 -21.41 11.68 2.40
CA ASP A 419 -22.12 10.79 1.48
C ASP A 419 -21.34 9.50 1.21
N ARG A 420 -20.01 9.60 1.11
CA ARG A 420 -19.13 8.45 0.83
C ARG A 420 -18.55 7.80 2.07
N ARG A 421 -18.84 8.34 3.27
CA ARG A 421 -18.27 7.92 4.55
C ARG A 421 -16.73 7.94 4.55
N ILE A 422 -16.17 9.00 3.99
CA ILE A 422 -14.72 9.16 3.84
C ILE A 422 -14.23 10.15 4.88
N TRP A 423 -13.26 9.73 5.68
CA TRP A 423 -12.34 10.60 6.39
C TRP A 423 -10.93 10.05 6.18
N LEU A 424 -10.03 10.88 5.67
CA LEU A 424 -8.68 10.46 5.32
C LEU A 424 -7.68 11.58 5.56
N GLU A 425 -6.65 11.33 6.37
CA GLU A 425 -5.41 12.10 6.33
C GLU A 425 -4.65 11.79 5.03
N ALA A 426 -4.90 12.58 3.98
CA ALA A 426 -4.31 12.37 2.67
C ALA A 426 -2.83 12.77 2.62
N VAL A 427 -2.45 13.80 3.38
CA VAL A 427 -1.05 14.24 3.53
C VAL A 427 -0.79 14.57 4.99
N SER A 428 0.00 13.75 5.67
CA SER A 428 0.38 14.00 7.07
C SER A 428 1.16 15.30 7.24
N LYS A 429 1.06 15.93 8.42
CA LYS A 429 1.84 17.11 8.82
C LYS A 429 3.33 16.89 8.66
N SER A 430 3.82 15.70 9.02
CA SER A 430 5.23 15.34 8.89
C SER A 430 5.67 15.24 7.43
N ARG A 431 4.84 14.65 6.56
CA ARG A 431 5.08 14.61 5.11
C ARG A 431 5.03 16.00 4.50
N LEU A 432 4.04 16.82 4.87
CA LEU A 432 3.89 18.19 4.39
C LEU A 432 5.06 19.07 4.86
N ALA A 433 5.56 18.89 6.09
CA ALA A 433 6.75 19.55 6.58
C ALA A 433 8.04 19.11 5.88
N PHE A 434 8.12 17.84 5.49
CA PHE A 434 9.25 17.29 4.76
C PHE A 434 9.30 17.77 3.30
N GLN A 435 8.17 17.78 2.60
CA GLN A 435 8.06 18.12 1.18
C GLN A 435 7.84 19.62 0.91
N GLY A 436 7.19 20.32 1.83
CA GLY A 436 6.75 21.72 1.68
C GLY A 436 5.43 21.88 0.94
N TRP A 437 4.97 20.83 0.27
CA TRP A 437 3.72 20.81 -0.47
C TRP A 437 3.12 19.41 -0.49
N GLY A 438 1.85 19.32 -0.84
CA GLY A 438 1.08 18.10 -0.96
C GLY A 438 0.05 18.22 -2.07
N ARG A 439 -0.41 17.08 -2.57
CA ARG A 439 -1.49 17.00 -3.56
C ARG A 439 -2.47 15.93 -3.15
N VAL A 440 -3.74 16.27 -3.26
CA VAL A 440 -4.87 15.42 -2.92
C VAL A 440 -5.74 15.32 -4.15
N ARG A 441 -6.12 14.09 -4.54
CA ARG A 441 -6.96 13.86 -5.71
C ARG A 441 -8.27 13.24 -5.28
N VAL A 442 -9.34 14.00 -5.46
CA VAL A 442 -10.73 13.57 -5.21
C VAL A 442 -11.43 13.37 -6.54
N GLY A 443 -12.57 12.67 -6.53
CA GLY A 443 -13.26 12.36 -7.77
C GLY A 443 -14.26 11.22 -7.65
N GLY A 444 -14.76 10.77 -8.78
CA GLY A 444 -15.65 9.63 -8.91
C GLY A 444 -15.55 9.00 -10.29
N LEU A 445 -16.56 8.24 -10.68
CA LEU A 445 -16.63 7.69 -12.04
C LEU A 445 -16.72 8.85 -13.04
N GLY A 446 -15.77 8.91 -13.97
CA GLY A 446 -15.76 9.88 -15.08
C GLY A 446 -15.20 11.28 -14.76
N TRP A 447 -14.90 11.61 -13.50
CA TRP A 447 -14.39 12.94 -13.13
C TRP A 447 -13.35 12.87 -12.01
N ARG A 448 -12.47 13.87 -11.95
CA ARG A 448 -11.41 13.96 -10.94
C ARG A 448 -10.89 15.39 -10.86
N GLU A 449 -10.59 15.85 -9.66
CA GLU A 449 -10.00 17.16 -9.40
C GLU A 449 -8.80 17.04 -8.46
N THR A 450 -7.88 18.00 -8.53
CA THR A 450 -6.70 18.04 -7.67
C THR A 450 -6.77 19.24 -6.74
N VAL A 451 -6.63 19.01 -5.44
CA VAL A 451 -6.40 20.06 -4.45
C VAL A 451 -4.92 20.02 -4.04
N TYR A 452 -4.28 21.19 -4.06
CA TYR A 452 -2.89 21.38 -3.65
C TYR A 452 -2.86 21.96 -2.25
N ALA A 453 -1.88 21.53 -1.47
CA ALA A 453 -1.59 22.06 -0.16
C ALA A 453 -0.15 22.56 -0.13
N ASP A 454 0.07 23.77 0.34
CA ASP A 454 1.38 24.40 0.43
C ASP A 454 1.64 24.76 1.88
N ARG A 455 2.82 24.38 2.39
CA ARG A 455 3.26 24.69 3.76
C ARG A 455 4.46 25.61 3.73
N GLU A 456 4.28 26.77 4.35
CA GLU A 456 5.33 27.75 4.54
C GLU A 456 5.60 27.97 6.01
N GLY A 457 6.86 28.20 6.39
CA GLY A 457 7.16 28.49 7.79
C GLY A 457 8.50 29.14 8.04
N TRP A 458 8.74 29.42 9.31
CA TRP A 458 9.99 29.94 9.86
C TRP A 458 10.40 29.11 11.07
N SER A 459 11.68 28.77 11.19
CA SER A 459 12.25 28.17 12.39
C SER A 459 12.84 29.28 13.25
N LEU A 460 12.41 29.37 14.51
CA LEU A 460 12.89 30.40 15.43
C LEU A 460 14.09 29.87 16.22
N VAL A 461 15.09 30.74 16.39
CA VAL A 461 16.33 30.37 17.07
C VAL A 461 16.03 29.93 18.50
N GLY A 462 16.36 28.67 18.77
CA GLY A 462 16.14 28.03 20.06
C GLY A 462 14.69 27.71 20.42
N ASN A 463 13.68 27.98 19.58
CA ASN A 463 12.29 27.77 20.00
C ASN A 463 11.31 27.36 18.88
N GLY A 464 11.59 26.21 18.26
CA GLY A 464 10.64 25.54 17.36
C GLY A 464 10.41 26.29 16.06
N SER A 465 9.21 26.13 15.49
CA SER A 465 8.84 26.73 14.20
C SER A 465 7.41 27.22 14.19
N VAL A 466 7.16 28.28 13.41
CA VAL A 466 5.82 28.72 13.01
C VAL A 466 5.59 28.37 11.56
N TYR A 467 4.36 28.09 11.18
CA TYR A 467 3.98 27.81 9.80
C TYR A 467 2.55 28.18 9.53
N LYS A 468 2.25 28.29 8.23
CA LYS A 468 0.90 28.34 7.71
C LYS A 468 0.74 27.30 6.62
N VAL A 469 -0.50 26.86 6.42
CA VAL A 469 -0.88 25.97 5.34
C VAL A 469 -1.93 26.67 4.50
N SER A 470 -1.73 26.64 3.19
CA SER A 470 -2.70 27.13 2.22
C SER A 470 -3.18 25.98 1.35
N LEU A 471 -4.45 26.05 0.95
CA LEU A 471 -5.08 25.08 0.06
C LEU A 471 -5.55 25.77 -1.21
N ARG A 472 -5.55 25.05 -2.33
CA ARG A 472 -6.11 25.52 -3.60
C ARG A 472 -6.60 24.37 -4.45
N GLU A 473 -7.73 24.55 -5.10
CA GLU A 473 -8.13 23.71 -6.22
C GLU A 473 -7.27 24.02 -7.46
N GLU A 474 -7.16 23.05 -8.37
CA GLU A 474 -6.46 23.19 -9.64
C GLU A 474 -7.08 24.32 -10.47
N GLY A 475 -6.30 25.39 -10.76
CA GLY A 475 -6.78 26.57 -11.49
C GLY A 475 -7.36 27.68 -10.61
N GLU A 476 -7.53 27.46 -9.30
CA GLU A 476 -8.02 28.47 -8.35
C GLU A 476 -6.92 29.19 -7.56
N ARG A 477 -7.30 30.29 -6.89
CA ARG A 477 -6.43 31.02 -5.96
C ARG A 477 -6.27 30.26 -4.64
N ALA A 478 -5.07 30.37 -4.06
CA ALA A 478 -4.79 29.81 -2.74
C ALA A 478 -5.57 30.53 -1.63
N ARG A 479 -6.08 29.73 -0.69
CA ARG A 479 -6.80 30.16 0.50
C ARG A 479 -6.02 29.70 1.72
N LEU A 480 -5.91 30.53 2.74
CA LEU A 480 -5.30 30.14 4.00
C LEU A 480 -6.18 29.08 4.68
N ALA A 481 -5.60 27.93 4.99
CA ALA A 481 -6.29 26.83 5.65
C ALA A 481 -5.96 26.75 7.14
N TYR A 482 -4.73 27.05 7.52
CA TYR A 482 -4.28 26.96 8.90
C TYR A 482 -3.10 27.90 9.21
N VAL A 483 -3.06 28.42 10.43
CA VAL A 483 -1.93 29.17 11.00
C VAL A 483 -1.55 28.56 12.34
N SER A 484 -0.26 28.33 12.57
CA SER A 484 0.22 27.81 13.86
C SER A 484 0.27 28.90 14.93
N GLU A 485 0.30 28.50 16.20
CA GLU A 485 0.56 29.43 17.31
C GLU A 485 1.82 30.28 17.11
N PRO A 486 1.81 31.58 17.51
CA PRO A 486 2.99 32.43 17.48
C PRO A 486 4.13 31.83 18.29
N ARG A 487 5.37 32.01 17.81
CA ARG A 487 6.57 31.58 18.57
C ARG A 487 7.49 32.76 18.77
N ARG A 488 8.23 32.71 19.89
CA ARG A 488 9.23 33.69 20.30
C ARG A 488 10.62 33.11 20.17
N ALA A 489 11.54 33.84 19.54
CA ALA A 489 12.95 33.47 19.51
C ALA A 489 13.54 33.51 20.93
N ARG A 490 14.41 32.56 21.28
CA ARG A 490 15.13 32.60 22.57
C ARG A 490 16.00 33.84 22.78
N PRO A 491 16.79 34.32 21.79
CA PRO A 491 17.60 35.49 22.01
C PRO A 491 16.77 36.75 22.21
N ALA A 492 17.21 37.58 23.16
CA ALA A 492 16.76 38.95 23.33
C ALA A 492 17.83 39.91 22.82
N ILE A 493 17.42 41.06 22.28
CA ILE A 493 18.32 42.10 21.78
C ILE A 493 17.87 43.44 22.36
N ASP A 494 18.78 44.13 23.06
CA ASP A 494 18.51 45.42 23.69
C ASP A 494 17.23 45.38 24.56
N GLY A 495 17.10 44.35 25.39
CA GLY A 495 15.93 44.11 26.26
C GLY A 495 14.64 43.71 25.54
N ARG A 496 14.66 43.54 24.22
CA ARG A 496 13.48 43.24 23.39
C ARG A 496 13.50 41.81 22.87
N ASN A 497 12.32 41.22 22.78
CA ASN A 497 12.07 39.89 22.23
C ASN A 497 11.45 40.01 20.84
N VAL A 498 11.82 39.08 19.95
CA VAL A 498 11.21 38.97 18.62
C VAL A 498 10.39 37.68 18.56
N SER A 499 9.12 37.81 18.23
CA SER A 499 8.21 36.71 17.91
C SER A 499 7.80 36.77 16.45
N ILE A 500 7.52 35.61 15.86
CA ILE A 500 6.93 35.51 14.52
C ILE A 500 5.52 34.97 14.67
N THR A 501 4.56 35.64 14.02
CA THR A 501 3.15 35.28 14.01
C THR A 501 2.72 35.00 12.56
N PRO A 502 2.26 33.79 12.22
CA PRO A 502 1.65 33.54 10.92
C PRO A 502 0.30 34.28 10.81
N VAL A 503 0.06 34.91 9.66
CA VAL A 503 -1.18 35.63 9.33
C VAL A 503 -1.58 35.32 7.89
N ASP A 504 -2.79 35.70 7.48
CA ASP A 504 -3.31 35.44 6.13
C ASP A 504 -2.34 35.94 5.04
N GLY A 505 -1.94 37.22 5.12
CA GLY A 505 -1.00 37.84 4.19
C GLY A 505 0.47 37.37 4.27
N GLY A 506 0.84 36.48 5.20
CA GLY A 506 2.23 36.05 5.35
C GLY A 506 2.65 35.75 6.78
N PHE A 507 3.69 36.43 7.24
CA PHE A 507 4.19 36.35 8.61
C PHE A 507 4.46 37.76 9.11
N GLU A 508 4.10 38.04 10.35
CA GLU A 508 4.45 39.27 11.04
C GLU A 508 5.53 39.01 12.08
N ALA A 509 6.47 39.94 12.19
CA ALA A 509 7.37 40.04 13.33
C ALA A 509 6.77 40.96 14.38
N VAL A 510 6.66 40.45 15.61
CA VAL A 510 6.16 41.17 16.77
C VAL A 510 7.33 41.40 17.72
N VAL A 511 7.62 42.67 18.01
CA VAL A 511 8.67 43.05 18.96
C VAL A 511 8.02 43.44 20.27
N SER A 512 8.49 42.88 21.38
CA SER A 512 7.96 43.16 22.72
C SER A 512 9.06 43.36 23.75
N THR A 513 8.75 44.08 24.82
CA THR A 513 9.61 44.24 26.00
C THR A 513 8.77 44.04 27.26
N ASN A 514 9.27 43.30 28.24
CA ASN A 514 8.56 43.03 29.51
C ASN A 514 7.08 42.62 29.34
N GLY A 515 6.76 41.84 28.29
CA GLY A 515 5.40 41.41 27.97
C GLY A 515 4.54 42.41 27.19
N SER A 516 4.97 43.66 27.04
CA SER A 516 4.29 44.70 26.27
C SER A 516 4.74 44.72 24.81
N VAL A 517 3.80 44.75 23.87
CA VAL A 517 4.09 44.82 22.43
C VAL A 517 4.52 46.24 22.07
N LEU A 518 5.72 46.38 21.50
CA LEU A 518 6.29 47.64 21.02
C LEU A 518 5.95 47.93 19.56
N GLY A 519 5.68 46.89 18.77
CA GLY A 519 5.30 47.04 17.37
C GLY A 519 5.10 45.71 16.65
N ARG A 520 4.42 45.78 15.51
CA ARG A 520 4.20 44.68 14.57
C ARG A 520 4.56 45.16 13.18
N ALA A 521 5.21 44.31 12.39
CA ALA A 521 5.49 44.58 10.98
C ALA A 521 5.55 43.27 10.20
N PRO A 522 5.22 43.25 8.90
CA PRO A 522 5.44 42.09 8.04
C PRO A 522 6.92 41.67 8.06
N VAL A 523 7.17 40.36 8.11
CA VAL A 523 8.53 39.83 7.95
C VAL A 523 9.03 40.23 6.56
N PRO A 524 10.22 40.86 6.44
CA PRO A 524 10.67 41.42 5.19
C PRO A 524 10.89 40.35 4.10
N ALA A 525 10.70 40.76 2.85
CA ALA A 525 11.06 39.96 1.69
C ALA A 525 12.57 39.64 1.67
N ARG A 526 12.97 38.66 0.86
CA ARG A 526 14.38 38.26 0.75
C ARG A 526 15.24 39.46 0.34
N SER A 527 16.36 39.66 1.03
CA SER A 527 17.29 40.78 0.82
C SER A 527 16.71 42.15 1.13
N ASN A 528 15.65 42.22 1.96
CA ASN A 528 15.04 43.47 2.39
C ASN A 528 15.05 43.57 3.93
N ALA A 529 14.76 44.77 4.45
CA ALA A 529 14.70 45.05 5.87
C ALA A 529 13.44 45.84 6.25
N THR A 530 13.03 45.75 7.51
CA THR A 530 11.93 46.53 8.08
C THR A 530 12.30 46.97 9.49
N THR A 531 11.77 48.11 9.94
CA THR A 531 12.00 48.64 11.29
C THR A 531 10.74 48.49 12.12
N VAL A 532 10.87 47.88 13.30
CA VAL A 532 9.73 47.60 14.19
C VAL A 532 10.18 47.57 15.65
N GLY A 533 9.44 48.26 16.54
CA GLY A 533 9.70 48.25 17.98
C GLY A 533 11.11 48.71 18.39
N GLY A 534 11.76 49.57 17.59
CA GLY A 534 13.13 50.04 17.81
C GLY A 534 14.23 49.08 17.33
N LEU A 535 13.87 47.99 16.63
CA LEU A 535 14.82 47.07 15.99
C LEU A 535 14.72 47.17 14.48
N THR A 536 15.84 46.96 13.78
CA THR A 536 15.83 46.70 12.33
C THR A 536 15.91 45.20 12.10
N LEU A 537 14.88 44.63 11.49
CA LEU A 537 14.85 43.23 11.08
C LEU A 537 15.29 43.15 9.63
N ASN A 538 16.41 42.49 9.36
CA ASN A 538 16.98 42.32 8.02
C ASN A 538 16.94 40.84 7.63
N ARG A 539 16.38 40.52 6.47
CA ARG A 539 16.39 39.17 5.93
C ARG A 539 17.52 38.99 4.92
N THR A 540 18.56 38.29 5.32
CA THR A 540 19.71 37.92 4.46
C THR A 540 19.61 36.45 4.07
N GLY A 541 19.31 36.16 2.80
CA GLY A 541 19.04 34.78 2.36
C GLY A 541 17.82 34.19 3.07
N ASN A 542 18.04 33.10 3.81
CA ASN A 542 17.00 32.47 4.64
C ASN A 542 16.97 33.03 6.06
N ASP A 543 18.00 33.74 6.51
CA ASP A 543 18.12 34.15 7.90
C ASP A 543 17.47 35.51 8.15
N LEU A 544 16.75 35.61 9.25
CA LEU A 544 16.19 36.85 9.77
C LEU A 544 17.05 37.31 10.95
N ILE A 545 17.69 38.46 10.77
CA ILE A 545 18.64 39.06 11.71
C ILE A 545 18.01 40.30 12.30
N ALA A 546 17.90 40.34 13.63
CA ALA A 546 17.53 41.53 14.37
C ALA A 546 18.78 42.37 14.69
N ILE A 547 18.66 43.68 14.47
CA ILE A 547 19.76 44.64 14.59
C ILE A 547 19.33 45.78 15.51
N SER A 548 20.17 46.06 16.51
CA SER A 548 20.12 47.27 17.33
C SER A 548 21.53 47.84 17.42
N ASN A 549 21.73 49.06 16.91
CA ASN A 549 23.05 49.68 16.77
C ASN A 549 24.06 48.75 16.07
N ARG A 550 25.15 48.35 16.77
CA ARG A 550 26.17 47.43 16.24
C ARG A 550 25.89 45.95 16.53
N THR A 551 24.88 45.65 17.33
CA THR A 551 24.53 44.28 17.74
C THR A 551 23.65 43.64 16.68
N ARG A 552 24.01 42.43 16.25
CA ARG A 552 23.29 41.64 15.24
C ARG A 552 23.04 40.25 15.79
N VAL A 553 21.77 39.82 15.82
CA VAL A 553 21.40 38.50 16.35
C VAL A 553 20.42 37.84 15.39
N GLN A 554 20.71 36.60 14.99
CA GLN A 554 19.76 35.81 14.25
C GLN A 554 18.59 35.42 15.16
N VAL A 555 17.37 35.68 14.71
CA VAL A 555 16.15 35.39 15.48
C VAL A 555 15.32 34.28 14.83
N ALA A 556 15.41 34.12 13.52
CA ALA A 556 14.74 33.04 12.80
C ALA A 556 15.45 32.71 11.48
N SER A 557 15.05 31.60 10.85
CA SER A 557 15.39 31.26 9.48
C SER A 557 14.14 30.75 8.74
N LYS A 558 14.01 31.06 7.45
CA LYS A 558 12.90 30.57 6.61
C LYS A 558 13.04 29.06 6.51
N SER A 559 11.97 28.35 6.84
CA SER A 559 11.95 26.88 6.76
C SER A 559 12.06 26.45 5.30
N VAL A 560 13.17 25.78 4.96
CA VAL A 560 13.32 25.07 3.69
C VAL A 560 12.93 23.62 3.91
N PRO A 561 11.98 23.05 3.14
CA PRO A 561 11.61 21.66 3.27
C PRO A 561 12.82 20.74 3.09
N ARG A 562 12.94 19.70 3.92
CA ARG A 562 14.10 18.78 3.86
C ARG A 562 14.27 18.10 2.51
N ALA A 563 13.16 17.84 1.79
CA ALA A 563 13.22 17.29 0.44
C ALA A 563 13.87 18.23 -0.59
N GLN A 564 14.01 19.52 -0.27
CA GLN A 564 14.57 20.57 -1.12
C GLN A 564 15.95 21.04 -0.62
N GLN A 565 16.43 20.47 0.49
CA GLN A 565 17.79 20.69 0.99
C GLN A 565 18.71 19.75 0.21
N GLY A 566 19.24 20.25 -0.90
CA GLY A 566 20.29 19.61 -1.71
C GLY A 566 21.67 19.97 -1.19
#